data_AF-K9SAX8-F1
#
_entry.id   AF-K9SAX8-F1
#
_cell.length_a   1.000
_cell.length_b   1.000
_cell.length_c   1.000
_cell.angle_alpha   90.00
_cell.angle_beta   90.00
_cell.angle_gamma   90.00
#
_symmetry.space_group_name_H-M   'P 1'
#
loop_
_entity.id
_entity.type
_entity.pdbx_description
1 polymer ?
#
loop_
_entity_poly.entity_id
_entity_poly.type
_entity_poly.pdbx_seq_one_letter_code
_entity_poly.pdbx_strand_id
1 'polypeptide(L)'
;MTKDCGKKAKRIAVQSLIYKEARVHLGLSAQMTIHAIRRVCANRKTAKQKGRPVKRFAPTHDARTFTCKEPGWMVSLIMLKGREKLRLHIGNDQKYLLQAQNPKSATLVKRKDGRFYLQIQLESEPSEISKTDEVLGVDLGRTDIACTSESPVPLGAA
;
A
#
# COMPACT_ATOMS: atom_id res chain seq x y z
N MET A 1 35.38 -19.77 -2.08
CA MET A 1 34.00 -20.04 -1.59
C MET A 1 33.06 -18.94 -2.06
N THR A 2 32.55 -19.10 -3.28
CA THR A 2 31.56 -18.23 -3.91
C THR A 2 30.18 -18.57 -3.33
N LYS A 3 29.68 -17.74 -2.40
CA LYS A 3 28.29 -17.87 -1.94
C LYS A 3 27.37 -17.14 -2.93
N ASP A 4 26.61 -17.97 -3.63
CA ASP A 4 25.41 -17.62 -4.37
C ASP A 4 24.49 -16.73 -3.51
N CYS A 5 24.34 -15.45 -3.91
CA CYS A 5 23.38 -14.53 -3.33
C CYS A 5 22.37 -14.14 -4.41
N GLY A 6 21.47 -15.08 -4.71
CA GLY A 6 20.36 -14.88 -5.62
C GLY A 6 19.58 -13.59 -5.34
N LYS A 7 19.62 -12.65 -6.29
CA LYS A 7 18.68 -11.52 -6.54
C LYS A 7 18.29 -10.56 -5.39
N LYS A 8 18.71 -10.74 -4.14
CA LYS A 8 18.32 -9.91 -2.97
C LYS A 8 19.25 -8.72 -2.68
N ALA A 9 20.40 -8.63 -3.33
CA ALA A 9 21.45 -7.66 -3.01
C ALA A 9 21.13 -6.18 -3.32
N LYS A 10 20.28 -5.87 -4.31
CA LYS A 10 20.21 -4.49 -4.86
C LYS A 10 19.68 -3.44 -3.88
N ARG A 11 18.71 -3.77 -3.02
CA ARG A 11 18.16 -2.81 -2.04
C ARG A 11 19.09 -2.57 -0.86
N ILE A 12 19.66 -3.64 -0.32
CA ILE A 12 20.56 -3.60 0.83
C ILE A 12 21.88 -2.91 0.44
N ALA A 13 22.41 -3.22 -0.74
CA ALA A 13 23.60 -2.56 -1.27
C ALA A 13 23.41 -1.03 -1.43
N VAL A 14 22.28 -0.61 -2.03
CA VAL A 14 21.96 0.82 -2.17
C VAL A 14 21.82 1.47 -0.79
N GLN A 15 21.11 0.83 0.14
CA GLN A 15 20.96 1.38 1.49
C GLN A 15 22.31 1.54 2.19
N SER A 16 23.18 0.54 2.15
CA SER A 16 24.52 0.60 2.75
C SER A 16 25.34 1.77 2.19
N LEU A 17 25.25 1.99 0.88
CA LEU A 17 26.01 3.02 0.17
C LEU A 17 25.53 4.44 0.51
N ILE A 18 24.22 4.70 0.46
CA ILE A 18 23.69 6.08 0.49
C ILE A 18 23.04 6.48 1.81
N TYR A 19 22.87 5.58 2.78
CA TYR A 19 22.09 5.87 4.00
C TYR A 19 22.67 7.05 4.80
N LYS A 20 23.99 7.07 5.03
CA LYS A 20 24.64 8.13 5.83
C LYS A 20 24.46 9.50 5.16
N GLU A 21 24.78 9.57 3.88
CA GLU A 21 24.65 10.77 3.06
C GLU A 21 23.19 11.24 2.99
N ALA A 22 22.26 10.37 2.61
CA ALA A 22 20.84 10.70 2.51
C ALA A 22 20.25 11.19 3.85
N ARG A 23 20.69 10.63 4.98
CA ARG A 23 20.25 11.06 6.31
C ARG A 23 20.71 12.48 6.63
N VAL A 24 21.99 12.79 6.36
CA VAL A 24 22.57 14.11 6.63
C VAL A 24 21.97 15.18 5.72
N HIS A 25 21.92 14.93 4.41
CA HIS A 25 21.43 15.93 3.44
C HIS A 25 19.94 16.23 3.56
N LEU A 26 19.12 15.24 3.91
CA LEU A 26 17.66 15.38 3.92
C LEU A 26 17.08 15.62 5.32
N GLY A 27 17.91 15.56 6.38
CA GLY A 27 17.45 15.72 7.77
C GLY A 27 16.40 14.70 8.20
N LEU A 28 16.33 13.53 7.55
CA LEU A 28 15.30 12.53 7.79
C LEU A 28 15.62 11.68 9.02
N SER A 29 14.56 11.25 9.72
CA SER A 29 14.69 10.21 10.75
C SER A 29 15.17 8.89 10.15
N ALA A 30 15.70 7.98 10.98
CA ALA A 30 16.27 6.71 10.48
C ALA A 30 15.27 5.91 9.65
N GLN A 31 14.07 5.79 10.19
CA GLN A 31 12.98 5.09 9.55
C GLN A 31 12.62 5.74 8.21
N MET A 32 12.48 7.07 8.20
CA MET A 32 12.07 7.81 7.00
C MET A 32 13.13 7.76 5.88
N THR A 33 14.42 7.81 6.23
CA THR A 33 15.53 7.59 5.28
C THR A 33 15.44 6.19 4.65
N ILE A 34 15.26 5.15 5.47
CA ILE A 34 15.17 3.76 4.99
C ILE A 34 13.96 3.59 4.07
N HIS A 35 12.80 4.18 4.40
CA HIS A 35 11.62 4.12 3.54
C HIS A 35 11.83 4.84 2.21
N ALA A 36 12.42 6.03 2.22
CA ALA A 36 12.73 6.76 1.00
C ALA A 36 13.63 5.92 0.07
N ILE A 37 14.69 5.33 0.61
CA ILE A 37 15.59 4.44 -0.15
C ILE A 37 14.84 3.23 -0.71
N ARG A 38 14.05 2.53 0.13
CA ARG A 38 13.25 1.37 -0.29
C ARG A 38 12.28 1.74 -1.41
N ARG A 39 11.63 2.89 -1.32
CA ARG A 39 10.66 3.38 -2.32
C ARG A 39 11.34 3.72 -3.64
N VAL A 40 12.46 4.42 -3.61
CA VAL A 40 13.25 4.72 -4.81
C VAL A 40 13.71 3.44 -5.49
N CYS A 41 14.20 2.46 -4.73
CA CYS A 41 14.61 1.16 -5.28
C CYS A 41 13.45 0.42 -5.93
N ALA A 42 12.26 0.39 -5.29
CA ALA A 42 11.06 -0.23 -5.85
C ALA A 42 10.62 0.47 -7.14
N ASN A 43 10.55 1.80 -7.13
CA ASN A 43 10.17 2.58 -8.31
C ASN A 43 11.14 2.36 -9.47
N ARG A 44 12.46 2.31 -9.21
CA ARG A 44 13.48 2.00 -10.23
C ARG A 44 13.30 0.59 -10.81
N LYS A 45 12.95 -0.39 -9.97
CA LYS A 45 12.66 -1.76 -10.44
C LYS A 45 11.46 -1.76 -11.39
N THR A 46 10.35 -1.13 -10.99
CA THR A 46 9.13 -1.03 -11.81
C THR A 46 9.36 -0.22 -13.10
N ALA A 47 10.12 0.87 -13.03
CA ALA A 47 10.51 1.68 -14.19
C ALA A 47 11.29 0.86 -15.22
N LYS A 48 12.29 0.09 -14.76
CA LYS A 48 13.05 -0.83 -15.63
C LYS A 48 12.14 -1.87 -16.28
N GLN A 49 11.21 -2.46 -15.53
CA GLN A 49 10.26 -3.44 -16.06
C GLN A 49 9.31 -2.84 -17.10
N LYS A 50 8.90 -1.58 -16.92
CA LYS A 50 7.94 -0.89 -17.80
C LYS A 50 8.61 -0.05 -18.90
N GLY A 51 9.93 -0.12 -19.06
CA GLY A 51 10.66 0.65 -20.08
C GLY A 51 10.51 2.17 -19.98
N ARG A 52 10.24 2.72 -18.80
CA ARG A 52 9.94 4.15 -18.61
C ARG A 52 10.75 4.77 -17.47
N PRO A 53 11.09 6.07 -17.52
CA PRO A 53 11.86 6.72 -16.45
C PRO A 53 11.03 6.90 -15.16
N VAL A 54 11.73 6.97 -14.02
CA VAL A 54 11.13 7.36 -12.73
C VAL A 54 10.96 8.88 -12.72
N LYS A 55 9.71 9.38 -12.73
CA LYS A 55 9.44 10.84 -12.76
C LYS A 55 9.43 11.49 -11.37
N ARG A 56 8.79 10.85 -10.39
CA ARG A 56 8.66 11.36 -9.01
C ARG A 56 8.39 10.21 -8.05
N PHE A 57 8.71 10.37 -6.78
CA PHE A 57 8.22 9.51 -5.70
C PHE A 57 7.55 10.34 -4.61
N ALA A 58 6.56 9.76 -3.95
CA ALA A 58 5.94 10.32 -2.75
C ALA A 58 6.34 9.47 -1.53
N PRO A 59 6.55 10.09 -0.36
CA PRO A 59 6.83 9.39 0.88
C PRO A 59 5.63 8.55 1.33
N THR A 60 5.91 7.37 1.92
CA THR A 60 4.91 6.48 2.53
C THR A 60 5.22 6.40 4.02
N HIS A 61 4.17 6.43 4.85
CA HIS A 61 4.26 6.28 6.30
C HIS A 61 3.81 4.87 6.71
N ASP A 62 4.49 4.30 7.69
CA ASP A 62 4.25 3.00 8.30
C ASP A 62 3.82 3.13 9.77
N ALA A 63 3.55 2.03 10.45
CA ALA A 63 2.99 2.02 11.82
C ALA A 63 3.86 2.76 12.84
N ARG A 64 5.16 2.93 12.59
CA ARG A 64 6.06 3.69 13.46
C ARG A 64 5.97 5.20 13.20
N THR A 65 5.62 5.57 11.97
CA THR A 65 5.52 6.96 11.51
C THR A 65 4.08 7.46 11.38
N PHE A 66 3.09 6.60 11.60
CA PHE A 66 1.66 6.86 11.49
C PHE A 66 0.87 6.20 12.63
N THR A 67 -0.13 6.92 13.15
CA THR A 67 -1.15 6.35 14.05
C THR A 67 -2.48 7.01 13.74
N CYS A 68 -3.55 6.23 13.63
CA CYS A 68 -4.93 6.74 13.56
C CYS A 68 -5.61 6.53 14.91
N LYS A 69 -6.27 7.57 15.42
CA LYS A 69 -7.04 7.51 16.66
C LYS A 69 -8.49 7.85 16.33
N GLU A 70 -9.38 6.89 16.56
CA GLU A 70 -10.82 7.08 16.37
C GLU A 70 -11.40 8.20 17.25
N PRO A 71 -11.00 8.36 18.52
CA PRO A 71 -11.44 9.52 19.31
C PRO A 71 -11.04 10.83 18.63
N GLY A 72 -12.04 11.56 18.14
CA GLY A 72 -11.87 12.82 17.42
C GLY A 72 -11.28 12.71 16.02
N TRP A 73 -11.11 11.49 15.48
CA TRP A 73 -10.53 11.20 14.16
C TRP A 73 -9.20 11.92 13.93
N MET A 74 -8.23 11.63 14.79
CA MET A 74 -6.91 12.26 14.77
C MET A 74 -5.86 11.32 14.18
N VAL A 75 -5.05 11.82 13.26
CA VAL A 75 -3.88 11.11 12.75
C VAL A 75 -2.60 11.76 13.25
N SER A 76 -1.67 10.92 13.70
CA SER A 76 -0.33 11.35 14.10
C SER A 76 0.64 10.94 13.00
N LEU A 77 1.41 11.89 12.47
CA LEU A 77 2.41 11.66 11.42
C LEU A 77 3.78 12.15 11.88
N ILE A 78 4.83 11.36 11.65
CA ILE A 78 6.20 11.84 11.77
C ILE A 78 6.56 12.62 10.51
N MET A 79 6.76 13.93 10.67
CA MET A 79 7.25 14.87 9.66
C MET A 79 8.72 15.22 9.91
N LEU A 80 9.29 16.10 9.07
CA LEU A 80 10.69 16.53 9.17
C LEU A 80 11.02 17.16 10.53
N LYS A 81 10.10 17.94 11.10
CA LYS A 81 10.29 18.70 12.35
C LYS A 81 9.77 18.00 13.61
N GLY A 82 9.35 16.74 13.49
CA GLY A 82 8.79 15.99 14.61
C GLY A 82 7.44 15.37 14.29
N ARG A 83 6.71 15.01 15.34
CA ARG A 83 5.43 14.31 15.23
C ARG A 83 4.28 15.32 15.28
N GLU A 84 3.53 15.40 14.20
CA GLU A 84 2.37 16.27 14.05
C GLU A 84 1.07 15.50 14.24
N LYS A 85 0.09 16.13 14.90
CA LYS A 85 -1.26 15.57 15.08
C LYS A 85 -2.23 16.38 14.22
N LEU A 86 -2.87 15.73 13.27
CA LEU A 86 -3.80 16.34 12.33
C LEU A 86 -5.19 15.74 12.53
N ARG A 87 -6.23 16.57 12.45
CA ARG A 87 -7.61 16.09 12.41
C ARG A 87 -7.92 15.61 11.00
N LEU A 88 -8.47 14.41 10.87
CA LEU A 88 -9.00 13.91 9.60
C LEU A 88 -10.31 14.62 9.28
N HIS A 89 -10.39 15.17 8.07
CA HIS A 89 -11.63 15.67 7.51
C HIS A 89 -12.27 14.56 6.65
N ILE A 90 -13.11 13.74 7.30
CA ILE A 90 -13.74 12.56 6.68
C ILE A 90 -15.24 12.50 6.99
N GLY A 91 -16.01 11.98 6.05
CA GLY A 91 -17.44 11.73 6.14
C GLY A 91 -17.80 10.42 6.85
N ASN A 92 -19.09 10.16 7.02
CA ASN A 92 -19.59 9.05 7.82
C ASN A 92 -19.17 7.67 7.27
N ASP A 93 -19.16 7.47 5.96
CA ASP A 93 -18.76 6.20 5.35
C ASP A 93 -17.31 5.83 5.67
N GLN A 94 -16.41 6.82 5.61
CA GLN A 94 -15.00 6.62 5.94
C GLN A 94 -14.80 6.37 7.43
N LYS A 95 -15.59 7.02 8.29
CA LYS A 95 -15.60 6.75 9.74
C LYS A 95 -16.04 5.32 10.00
N TYR A 96 -17.12 4.87 9.36
CA TYR A 96 -17.62 3.50 9.46
C TYR A 96 -16.57 2.47 9.04
N LEU A 97 -15.91 2.66 7.89
CA LEU A 97 -14.86 1.75 7.41
C LEU A 97 -13.63 1.71 8.33
N LEU A 98 -13.32 2.81 9.01
CA LEU A 98 -12.16 2.91 9.90
C LEU A 98 -12.50 2.55 11.36
N GLN A 99 -13.77 2.37 11.70
CA GLN A 99 -14.21 2.11 13.07
C GLN A 99 -13.79 0.71 13.52
N ALA A 100 -13.31 0.60 14.76
CA ALA A 100 -12.71 -0.60 15.33
C ALA A 100 -11.53 -1.18 14.52
N GLN A 101 -10.92 -0.38 13.65
CA GLN A 101 -9.77 -0.79 12.85
C GLN A 101 -8.47 -0.23 13.41
N ASN A 102 -7.37 -0.96 13.22
CA ASN A 102 -6.03 -0.51 13.60
C ASN A 102 -5.12 -0.37 12.36
N PRO A 103 -5.33 0.66 11.51
CA PRO A 103 -4.57 0.82 10.29
C PRO A 103 -3.07 1.00 10.58
N LYS A 104 -2.25 0.15 9.95
CA LYS A 104 -0.80 0.10 10.19
C LYS A 104 0.01 0.95 9.23
N SER A 105 -0.59 1.48 8.17
CA SER A 105 0.16 2.30 7.22
C SER A 105 -0.73 3.29 6.50
N ALA A 106 -0.10 4.37 6.02
CA ALA A 106 -0.78 5.35 5.22
C ALA A 106 0.18 6.08 4.26
N THR A 107 -0.32 6.51 3.11
CA THR A 107 0.43 7.37 2.18
C THR A 107 -0.13 8.78 2.20
N LEU A 108 0.72 9.76 2.50
CA LEU A 108 0.35 11.18 2.41
C LEU A 108 0.48 11.64 0.95
N VAL A 109 -0.61 12.14 0.38
CA VAL A 109 -0.69 12.54 -1.02
C VAL A 109 -1.08 14.01 -1.10
N LYS A 110 -0.28 14.82 -1.81
CA LYS A 110 -0.64 16.17 -2.20
C LYS A 110 -1.27 16.15 -3.59
N ARG A 111 -2.52 16.62 -3.73
CA ARG A 111 -3.20 16.77 -5.02
C ARG A 111 -2.78 18.07 -5.72
N LYS A 112 -3.13 18.19 -7.01
CA LYS A 112 -2.79 19.36 -7.85
C LYS A 112 -3.38 20.67 -7.32
N ASP A 113 -4.53 20.59 -6.67
CA ASP A 113 -5.23 21.69 -6.00
C ASP A 113 -4.58 22.10 -4.66
N GLY A 114 -3.45 21.50 -4.28
CA GLY A 114 -2.73 21.80 -3.05
C GLY A 114 -3.25 21.07 -1.81
N ARG A 115 -4.40 20.39 -1.89
CA ARG A 115 -4.97 19.66 -0.75
C ARG A 115 -4.20 18.39 -0.45
N PHE A 116 -4.13 18.05 0.83
CA PHE A 116 -3.51 16.82 1.32
C PHE A 116 -4.56 15.77 1.63
N TYR A 117 -4.25 14.52 1.26
CA TYR A 117 -5.07 13.34 1.51
C TYR A 117 -4.21 12.28 2.16
N LEU A 118 -4.82 11.49 3.03
CA LEU A 118 -4.18 10.34 3.63
C LEU A 118 -4.84 9.06 3.11
N GLN A 119 -4.09 8.28 2.33
CA GLN A 119 -4.53 6.97 1.86
C GLN A 119 -4.18 5.94 2.93
N ILE A 120 -5.13 5.69 3.82
CA ILE A 120 -5.00 4.73 4.92
C ILE A 120 -5.22 3.33 4.38
N GLN A 121 -4.32 2.40 4.72
CA GLN A 121 -4.46 0.99 4.34
C GLN A 121 -5.09 0.21 5.49
N LEU A 122 -6.15 -0.52 5.16
CA LEU A 122 -6.80 -1.49 6.01
C LEU A 122 -6.36 -2.89 5.61
N GLU A 123 -6.22 -3.76 6.59
CA GLU A 123 -5.87 -5.15 6.44
C GLU A 123 -7.03 -5.94 7.08
N SER A 124 -7.64 -6.84 6.32
CA SER A 124 -8.71 -7.71 6.77
C SER A 124 -8.39 -9.13 6.33
N GLU A 125 -8.67 -10.09 7.20
CA GLU A 125 -8.59 -11.49 6.79
C GLU A 125 -9.67 -11.78 5.74
N PRO A 126 -9.35 -12.49 4.65
CA PRO A 126 -10.36 -12.95 3.73
C PRO A 126 -11.32 -13.88 4.46
N SER A 127 -12.61 -13.85 4.09
CA SER A 127 -13.58 -14.82 4.59
C SER A 127 -13.10 -16.23 4.25
N GLU A 128 -13.36 -17.18 5.16
CA GLU A 128 -13.12 -18.59 4.85
C GLU A 128 -13.86 -18.96 3.58
N ILE A 129 -13.16 -19.61 2.65
CA ILE A 129 -13.77 -20.11 1.43
C ILE A 129 -14.62 -21.31 1.83
N SER A 130 -15.94 -21.14 1.81
CA SER A 130 -16.86 -22.27 1.95
C SER A 130 -16.67 -23.20 0.76
N LYS A 131 -16.44 -24.49 1.03
CA LYS A 131 -16.54 -25.50 -0.03
C LYS A 131 -17.99 -25.53 -0.51
N THR A 132 -18.17 -25.24 -1.79
CA THR A 132 -19.45 -25.37 -2.47
C THR A 132 -19.23 -26.11 -3.78
N ASP A 133 -20.17 -26.99 -4.12
CA ASP A 133 -20.24 -27.63 -5.43
C ASP A 133 -21.04 -26.78 -6.43
N GLU A 134 -21.58 -25.64 -5.98
CA GLU A 134 -22.27 -24.67 -6.83
C GLU A 134 -21.26 -23.87 -7.66
N VAL A 135 -21.55 -23.78 -8.95
CA VAL A 135 -20.75 -23.03 -9.91
C VAL A 135 -21.59 -21.91 -10.52
N LEU A 136 -21.04 -20.71 -10.53
CA LEU A 136 -21.59 -19.57 -11.27
C LEU A 136 -20.76 -19.37 -12.54
N GLY A 137 -21.32 -19.77 -13.68
CA GLY A 137 -20.72 -19.46 -14.98
C GLY A 137 -20.92 -17.97 -15.28
N VAL A 138 -19.85 -17.26 -15.65
CA VAL A 138 -19.92 -15.85 -16.06
C VAL A 138 -19.22 -15.71 -17.42
N ASP A 139 -19.96 -15.27 -18.44
CA ASP A 139 -19.43 -15.01 -19.78
C ASP A 139 -19.70 -13.57 -20.24
N LEU A 140 -18.84 -13.03 -21.11
CA LEU A 140 -18.96 -11.65 -21.61
C LEU A 140 -19.55 -11.65 -23.02
N GLY A 141 -20.60 -10.87 -23.24
CA GLY A 141 -21.28 -10.76 -24.53
C GLY A 141 -20.88 -9.50 -25.32
N ARG A 142 -21.27 -9.46 -26.60
CA ARG A 142 -21.19 -8.23 -27.41
C ARG A 142 -22.25 -7.21 -27.04
N THR A 143 -23.42 -7.67 -26.62
CA THR A 143 -24.56 -6.86 -26.17
C THR A 143 -24.55 -6.67 -24.66
N ASP A 144 -24.21 -7.71 -23.92
CA ASP A 144 -24.32 -7.75 -22.48
C ASP A 144 -22.93 -7.78 -21.82
N ILE A 145 -22.74 -6.91 -20.83
CA ILE A 145 -21.44 -6.77 -20.14
C ILE A 145 -21.07 -8.07 -19.43
N ALA A 146 -22.05 -8.80 -18.89
CA ALA A 146 -21.87 -10.15 -18.35
C ALA A 146 -23.20 -10.91 -18.39
N CYS A 147 -23.15 -12.19 -18.76
CA CYS A 147 -24.26 -13.13 -18.69
C CYS A 147 -23.88 -14.26 -17.71
N THR A 148 -24.84 -14.68 -16.87
CA THR A 148 -24.60 -15.68 -15.83
C THR A 148 -25.46 -16.92 -16.03
N SER A 149 -24.91 -18.11 -15.79
CA SER A 149 -25.68 -19.35 -15.73
C SER A 149 -25.41 -20.11 -14.45
N GLU A 150 -26.48 -20.58 -13.81
CA GLU A 150 -26.45 -21.50 -12.68
C GLU A 150 -26.73 -22.89 -13.24
N SER A 151 -25.71 -23.74 -13.34
CA SER A 151 -25.90 -25.14 -13.75
C SER A 151 -25.76 -26.03 -12.51
N PRO A 152 -26.76 -26.86 -12.16
CA PRO A 152 -26.49 -28.02 -11.32
C PRO A 152 -25.68 -29.01 -12.16
N VAL A 153 -24.46 -29.35 -11.72
CA VAL A 153 -23.73 -30.47 -12.33
C VAL A 153 -24.38 -31.75 -11.78
N PRO A 154 -25.02 -32.60 -12.60
CA PRO A 154 -25.54 -33.87 -12.11
C PRO A 154 -24.33 -34.77 -11.77
N LEU A 155 -24.21 -35.18 -10.51
CA LEU A 155 -23.34 -36.30 -10.15
C LEU A 155 -23.89 -37.57 -10.82
N GLY A 156 -23.21 -38.02 -11.86
CA GLY A 156 -23.30 -39.39 -12.37
C GLY A 156 -24.46 -39.67 -13.32
N ALA A 157 -24.12 -39.88 -14.59
CA ALA A 157 -24.68 -40.97 -15.37
C ALA A 157 -23.53 -41.60 -16.15
N ALA A 158 -23.40 -42.93 -15.99
CA ALA A 158 -22.41 -43.79 -16.61
C ALA A 158 -22.56 -43.88 -18.13
#